data_AF-A0A497NK05-F1
#
_entry.id   AF-A0A497NK05-F1
#
_cell.length_a   1.000
_cell.length_b   1.000
_cell.length_c   1.000
_cell.angle_alpha   90.00
_cell.angle_beta   90.00
_cell.angle_gamma   90.00
#
_symmetry.space_group_name_H-M   'P 1'
#
loop_
_entity.id
_entity.type
_entity.pdbx_description
1 polymer ?
#
loop_
_entity_poly.entity_id
_entity_poly.type
_entity_poly.pdbx_seq_one_letter_code
_entity_poly.pdbx_strand_id
1 'polypeptide(L)'
;MAELIKGHYDRDSEVFITEDIWYSEERKKDEELKILGLHARLHPLESALRQRVEFIISKDLKSERQRFGMRIFRLSGPRSDWEHVNYGFINLFRKHLLLWRSLPKEERESYIRKADSLRDLRTRKS
;
A
#
# COMPACT_ATOMS: atom_id res chain seq x y z
N MET A 1 4.47 5.45 -4.16
CA MET A 1 4.12 4.23 -3.38
C MET A 1 5.20 3.16 -3.50
N ALA A 2 5.66 2.82 -4.71
CA ALA A 2 6.78 1.89 -4.91
C ALA A 2 8.09 2.32 -4.22
N GLU A 3 8.44 3.61 -4.23
CA GLU A 3 9.65 4.11 -3.54
C GLU A 3 9.55 4.05 -2.01
N LEU A 4 8.36 4.28 -1.44
CA LEU A 4 8.11 4.07 -0.01
C LEU A 4 8.32 2.59 0.33
N ILE A 5 7.73 1.69 -0.46
CA ILE A 5 7.81 0.25 -0.25
C ILE A 5 9.25 -0.26 -0.44
N LYS A 6 10.01 0.27 -1.41
CA LYS A 6 11.43 -0.06 -1.62
C LYS A 6 12.33 0.46 -0.49
N GLY A 7 12.10 1.69 -0.03
CA GLY A 7 12.84 2.26 1.10
C GLY A 7 12.58 1.56 2.43
N HIS A 8 11.46 0.84 2.54
CA HIS A 8 11.07 0.04 3.73
C HIS A 8 11.28 -1.47 3.51
N TYR A 9 11.94 -1.82 2.41
CA TYR A 9 12.48 -3.16 2.14
C TYR A 9 13.91 -3.29 2.69
N ASP A 10 14.58 -2.15 2.89
CA ASP A 10 15.85 -2.08 3.60
C ASP A 10 15.61 -2.17 5.11
N ARG A 11 16.49 -2.84 5.85
CA ARG A 11 16.28 -3.24 7.26
C ARG A 11 16.31 -2.08 8.27
N ASP A 12 16.27 -0.84 7.77
CA ASP A 12 16.56 0.40 8.49
C ASP A 12 15.43 1.45 8.40
N SER A 13 14.20 1.04 8.07
CA SER A 13 13.06 1.95 8.24
C SER A 13 12.74 2.10 9.72
N GLU A 14 12.72 3.34 10.21
CA GLU A 14 12.41 3.67 11.61
C GLU A 14 10.96 3.31 12.04
N VAL A 15 10.06 3.01 11.09
CA VAL A 15 8.61 2.91 11.35
C VAL A 15 8.06 1.50 11.10
N PHE A 16 8.38 0.88 9.96
CA PHE A 16 7.92 -0.47 9.64
C PHE A 16 8.80 -1.17 8.61
N ILE A 17 8.86 -2.50 8.69
CA ILE A 17 9.50 -3.36 7.68
C ILE A 17 8.41 -4.04 6.86
N THR A 18 8.58 -4.06 5.54
CA THR A 18 7.70 -4.81 4.63
C THR A 18 8.19 -6.24 4.48
N GLU A 19 7.35 -7.22 4.83
CA GLU A 19 7.69 -8.66 4.77
C GLU A 19 7.27 -9.29 3.44
N ASP A 20 6.12 -8.89 2.91
CA ASP A 20 5.54 -9.45 1.68
C ASP A 20 4.62 -8.41 1.02
N ILE A 21 4.49 -8.49 -0.30
CA ILE A 21 3.65 -7.61 -1.13
C ILE A 21 2.94 -8.44 -2.19
N TRP A 22 1.63 -8.29 -2.30
CA TRP A 22 0.82 -8.94 -3.33
C TRP A 22 -0.11 -7.94 -4.01
N TYR A 23 -0.60 -8.35 -5.18
CA TYR A 23 -1.57 -7.60 -5.94
C TYR A 23 -2.71 -8.53 -6.36
N SER A 24 -3.94 -8.05 -6.22
CA SER A 24 -5.16 -8.77 -6.61
C SER A 24 -6.11 -7.82 -7.36
N GLU A 25 -6.86 -8.38 -8.30
CA GLU A 25 -7.99 -7.71 -8.95
C GLU A 25 -9.24 -8.55 -8.74
N GLU A 26 -10.29 -7.92 -8.20
CA GLU A 26 -11.59 -8.55 -8.04
C GLU A 26 -12.62 -7.78 -8.84
N ARG A 27 -13.35 -8.47 -9.72
CA ARG A 27 -14.47 -7.89 -10.46
C ARG A 27 -15.78 -8.44 -9.90
N LYS A 28 -16.59 -7.56 -9.35
CA LYS A 28 -17.98 -7.83 -8.97
C LYS A 28 -18.90 -7.23 -10.03
N LYS A 29 -20.16 -7.66 -10.01
CA LYS A 29 -21.16 -7.33 -11.04
C LYS A 29 -21.26 -5.82 -11.34
N ASP A 30 -21.08 -4.97 -10.33
CA ASP A 30 -21.19 -3.51 -10.41
C ASP A 30 -19.93 -2.76 -9.90
N GLU A 31 -18.86 -3.46 -9.54
CA GLU A 31 -17.69 -2.86 -8.89
C GLU A 31 -16.39 -3.57 -9.31
N GLU A 32 -15.37 -2.80 -9.68
CA GLU A 32 -14.01 -3.29 -9.90
C GLU A 32 -13.11 -2.89 -8.73
N LEU A 33 -12.45 -3.86 -8.12
CA LEU A 33 -11.51 -3.66 -7.03
C LEU A 33 -10.10 -4.02 -7.49
N LYS A 34 -9.16 -3.11 -7.26
CA LYS A 34 -7.72 -3.37 -7.36
C LYS A 34 -7.13 -3.25 -5.96
N ILE A 35 -6.46 -4.30 -5.51
CA ILE A 35 -5.94 -4.41 -4.15
C ILE A 35 -4.44 -4.59 -4.22
N LEU A 36 -3.69 -3.64 -3.66
CA LEU A 36 -2.28 -3.80 -3.34
C LEU A 36 -2.17 -4.10 -1.85
N GLY A 37 -1.78 -5.33 -1.52
CA GLY A 37 -1.63 -5.77 -0.14
C GLY A 37 -0.17 -5.89 0.26
N LEU A 38 0.10 -5.65 1.55
CA LEU A 38 1.40 -5.91 2.15
C LEU A 38 1.29 -6.46 3.57
N HIS A 39 2.28 -7.25 3.96
CA HIS A 39 2.54 -7.62 5.34
C HIS A 39 3.60 -6.69 5.90
N ALA A 40 3.31 -6.05 7.02
CA ALA A 40 4.20 -5.12 7.69
C ALA A 40 4.45 -5.55 9.15
N ARG A 41 5.70 -5.40 9.57
CA ARG A 41 6.10 -5.45 10.97
C ARG A 41 6.36 -4.03 11.46
N LEU A 42 5.72 -3.64 12.55
CA LEU A 42 5.85 -2.30 13.11
C LEU A 42 7.01 -2.21 14.12
N HIS A 43 7.65 -1.05 14.22
CA HIS A 43 8.66 -0.79 15.23
C HIS A 43 8.04 -0.55 16.63
N PRO A 44 8.75 -0.89 17.72
CA PRO A 44 10.05 -1.57 17.76
C PRO A 44 9.91 -3.05 17.38
N LEU A 45 10.90 -3.63 16.68
CA LEU A 45 10.82 -5.01 16.14
C LEU A 45 10.60 -6.09 17.20
N GLU A 46 10.90 -5.79 18.46
CA GLU A 46 10.67 -6.65 19.62
C GLU A 46 9.19 -6.74 20.03
N SER A 47 8.35 -5.80 19.58
CA SER A 47 6.95 -5.69 20.02
C SER A 47 6.00 -6.75 19.44
N ALA A 48 6.49 -7.67 18.60
CA ALA A 48 5.69 -8.67 17.89
C ALA A 48 4.47 -8.10 17.13
N LEU A 49 4.44 -6.80 16.86
CA LEU A 49 3.36 -6.12 16.15
C LEU A 49 3.46 -6.40 14.65
N ARG A 50 2.56 -7.26 14.15
CA ARG A 50 2.42 -7.53 12.71
C ARG A 50 1.04 -7.14 12.24
N GLN A 51 0.99 -6.64 11.01
CA GLN A 51 -0.26 -6.26 10.37
C GLN A 51 -0.26 -6.55 8.88
N ARG A 52 -1.46 -6.76 8.35
CA ARG A 52 -1.73 -6.76 6.93
C ARG A 52 -2.36 -5.44 6.54
N VAL A 53 -1.87 -4.81 5.49
CA VAL A 53 -2.40 -3.55 4.98
C VAL A 53 -2.83 -3.78 3.53
N GLU A 54 -4.04 -3.38 3.20
CA GLU A 54 -4.62 -3.47 1.86
C GLU A 54 -4.99 -2.07 1.37
N PHE A 55 -4.31 -1.60 0.33
CA PHE A 55 -4.71 -0.43 -0.43
C PHE A 55 -5.69 -0.84 -1.51
N ILE A 56 -6.87 -0.25 -1.49
CA ILE A 56 -7.99 -0.67 -2.33
C ILE A 56 -8.39 0.49 -3.21
N ILE A 57 -8.40 0.27 -4.51
CA ILE A 57 -9.00 1.14 -5.50
C ILE A 57 -10.30 0.46 -5.92
N SER A 58 -11.43 1.08 -5.60
CA SER A 58 -12.74 0.63 -6.03
C SER A 58 -13.26 1.56 -7.13
N LYS A 59 -13.77 0.99 -8.22
CA LYS A 59 -14.44 1.72 -9.29
C LYS A 59 -15.87 1.20 -9.39
N ASP A 60 -16.82 2.08 -9.11
CA ASP A 60 -18.23 1.82 -9.34
C ASP A 60 -18.50 1.90 -10.85
N LEU A 61 -18.97 0.80 -11.44
CA LEU A 61 -19.21 0.69 -12.87
C LEU A 61 -20.45 1.46 -13.35
N LYS A 62 -21.35 1.83 -12.42
CA LYS A 62 -22.58 2.58 -12.72
C LYS A 62 -22.39 4.08 -12.58
N SER A 63 -21.64 4.51 -11.57
CA SER A 63 -21.46 5.94 -11.27
C SER A 63 -20.14 6.54 -11.76
N GLU A 64 -19.25 5.72 -12.35
CA GLU A 64 -17.87 6.06 -12.70
C GLU A 64 -17.03 6.65 -11.54
N ARG A 65 -17.54 6.57 -10.31
CA ARG A 65 -16.84 7.07 -9.13
C ARG A 65 -15.75 6.09 -8.74
N GLN A 66 -14.54 6.63 -8.61
CA GLN A 66 -13.41 5.90 -8.06
C GLN A 66 -13.19 6.29 -6.60
N ARG A 67 -13.07 5.30 -5.71
CA ARG A 67 -12.71 5.51 -4.31
C ARG A 67 -11.42 4.81 -3.99
N PHE A 68 -10.62 5.47 -3.16
CA PHE A 68 -9.41 4.93 -2.58
C PHE A 68 -9.64 4.64 -1.11
N GLY A 69 -9.33 3.43 -0.68
CA GLY A 69 -9.46 2.99 0.70
C GLY A 69 -8.19 2.28 1.18
N MET A 70 -8.04 2.21 2.50
CA MET A 70 -7.01 1.43 3.15
C MET A 70 -7.68 0.57 4.23
N ARG A 71 -7.44 -0.73 4.22
CA ARG A 71 -7.83 -1.65 5.30
C ARG A 71 -6.59 -2.12 6.01
N ILE A 72 -6.62 -2.14 7.33
CA ILE A 72 -5.50 -2.60 8.16
C ILE A 72 -6.02 -3.66 9.11
N PHE A 73 -5.38 -4.83 9.08
CA PHE A 73 -5.71 -5.97 9.92
C PHE A 73 -4.54 -6.24 10.85
N ARG A 74 -4.78 -6.16 12.16
CA ARG A 74 -3.82 -6.63 13.17
C ARG A 74 -3.69 -8.15 13.04
N LEU A 75 -2.46 -8.64 12.83
CA LEU A 75 -2.16 -10.07 12.78
C LEU A 75 -1.64 -10.57 14.13
N SER A 76 -0.85 -9.77 14.84
CA SER A 76 -0.30 -10.13 16.15
C SER A 76 0.03 -8.91 17.02
N GLY A 77 0.32 -9.16 18.30
CA GLY A 77 0.74 -8.16 19.29
C GLY A 77 -0.41 -7.50 20.05
N PRO A 78 -0.13 -6.76 21.15
CA PRO A 78 -1.15 -6.14 21.99
C PRO A 78 -1.97 -5.10 21.22
N ARG A 79 -3.28 -5.07 21.46
CA ARG A 79 -4.19 -4.17 20.73
C ARG A 79 -3.91 -2.69 21.03
N SER A 80 -3.68 -2.34 22.29
CA SER A 80 -3.36 -0.97 22.72
C SER A 80 -2.14 -0.42 21.99
N ASP A 81 -1.10 -1.23 21.90
CA ASP A 81 0.19 -0.86 21.31
C ASP A 81 0.05 -0.78 19.79
N TRP A 82 -0.67 -1.73 19.20
CA TRP A 82 -1.00 -1.70 17.78
C TRP A 82 -1.78 -0.43 17.43
N GLU A 83 -2.84 -0.08 18.18
CA GLU A 83 -3.62 1.15 17.94
C GLU A 83 -2.72 2.39 18.01
N HIS A 84 -1.86 2.48 19.03
CA HIS A 84 -0.93 3.60 19.19
C HIS A 84 0.04 3.76 18.00
N VAL A 85 0.75 2.68 17.63
CA VAL A 85 1.74 2.73 16.54
C VAL A 85 1.07 2.88 15.18
N ASN A 86 -0.14 2.35 15.01
CA ASN A 86 -0.86 2.42 13.74
C ASN A 86 -1.26 3.87 13.38
N TYR A 87 -1.46 4.77 14.34
CA TYR A 87 -1.62 6.20 14.05
C TYR A 87 -0.39 6.78 13.33
N GLY A 88 0.81 6.43 13.78
CA GLY A 88 2.07 6.84 13.14
C GLY A 88 2.21 6.26 11.74
N PHE A 89 1.90 4.96 11.58
CA PHE A 89 1.88 4.28 10.29
C PHE A 89 0.94 4.97 9.29
N ILE A 90 -0.33 5.17 9.66
CA ILE A 90 -1.33 5.84 8.79
C ILE A 90 -0.87 7.25 8.42
N ASN A 91 -0.30 8.01 9.37
CA ASN A 91 0.18 9.36 9.13
C ASN A 91 1.35 9.40 8.13
N LEU A 92 2.26 8.41 8.18
CA LEU A 92 3.36 8.29 7.22
C LEU A 92 2.84 8.06 5.79
N PHE A 93 1.86 7.17 5.62
CA PHE A 93 1.21 6.95 4.32
C PHE A 93 0.48 8.21 3.85
N ARG A 94 -0.24 8.90 4.75
CA ARG A 94 -0.91 10.16 4.43
C ARG A 94 0.08 11.23 3.93
N LYS A 95 1.23 11.40 4.59
CA LYS A 95 2.28 12.32 4.14
C LYS A 95 2.80 11.94 2.74
N HIS A 96 3.04 10.66 2.49
CA HIS A 96 3.48 10.20 1.17
C HIS A 96 2.43 10.41 0.07
N LEU A 97 1.14 10.25 0.37
CA LEU A 97 0.06 10.55 -0.57
C LEU A 97 -0.04 12.05 -0.88
N LEU A 98 0.15 12.92 0.13
CA LEU A 98 0.19 14.36 -0.07
C LEU A 98 1.38 14.77 -0.95
N LEU A 99 2.57 14.19 -0.71
CA LEU A 99 3.73 14.39 -1.58
C LEU A 99 3.43 13.94 -3.02
N TRP A 100 2.81 12.78 -3.19
CA TRP A 100 2.42 12.29 -4.51
C TRP A 100 1.48 13.25 -5.25
N ARG A 101 0.59 13.92 -4.51
CA ARG A 101 -0.31 14.94 -5.05
C ARG A 101 0.43 16.22 -5.46
N SER A 102 1.54 16.55 -4.80
CA SER A 102 2.33 17.75 -5.10
C SER A 102 3.38 17.56 -6.20
N LEU A 103 3.68 16.32 -6.62
CA LEU A 103 4.66 16.06 -7.69
C LEU A 103 4.28 16.75 -9.01
N PRO A 104 5.24 17.23 -9.83
CA PRO A 104 4.96 17.70 -11.19
C PRO A 104 4.29 16.61 -12.04
N LYS A 105 3.51 17.02 -13.05
CA LYS A 105 2.77 16.09 -13.91
C LYS A 105 3.72 15.11 -14.62
N GLU A 106 4.85 15.63 -15.08
CA GLU A 106 5.90 14.94 -15.83
C GLU A 106 6.52 13.81 -14.98
N GLU A 107 6.75 14.07 -13.69
CA GLU A 107 7.25 13.06 -12.76
C GLU A 107 6.20 11.98 -12.49
N ARG A 108 4.94 12.35 -12.28
CA ARG A 108 3.85 11.37 -12.10
C ARG A 108 3.72 10.46 -13.31
N GLU A 109 3.77 11.03 -14.52
CA GLU A 109 3.73 10.25 -15.77
C GLU A 109 4.91 9.27 -15.87
N SER A 110 6.11 9.68 -15.46
CA SER A 110 7.28 8.79 -15.43
C SER A 110 7.05 7.58 -14.52
N TYR A 111 6.45 7.78 -13.34
CA TYR A 111 6.08 6.67 -12.45
C TYR A 111 4.99 5.77 -13.03
N ILE A 112 3.99 6.33 -13.72
CA ILE A 112 2.93 5.55 -14.38
C ILE A 112 3.53 4.67 -15.49
N ARG A 113 4.37 5.24 -16.35
CA ARG A 113 5.04 4.50 -17.44
C ARG A 113 5.91 3.35 -16.91
N LYS A 114 6.61 3.57 -15.80
CA LYS A 114 7.38 2.51 -15.11
C LYS A 114 6.47 1.40 -14.57
N ALA A 115 5.28 1.73 -14.08
CA ALA A 115 4.33 0.74 -13.61
C ALA A 115 3.77 -0.10 -14.77
N ASP A 116 3.44 0.53 -15.90
CA ASP A 116 2.97 -0.16 -17.10
C ASP A 116 4.02 -1.13 -17.65
N SER A 117 5.28 -0.72 -17.73
CA SER A 117 6.37 -1.58 -18.19
C SER A 117 6.63 -2.78 -17.27
N LEU A 118 6.50 -2.59 -15.95
CA LEU A 118 6.57 -3.68 -14.98
C LEU A 118 5.39 -4.65 -15.08
N ARG A 119 4.19 -4.15 -15.43
CA ARG A 119 3.01 -5.00 -15.66
C ARG A 119 3.22 -5.92 -16.86
N ASP A 120 3.74 -5.38 -17.96
CA ASP A 120 3.96 -6.13 -19.20
C ASP A 120 5.10 -7.18 -19.08
N LEU A 121 6.06 -6.95 -18.18
CA LEU A 121 7.11 -7.92 -17.87
C LEU A 121 6.59 -9.11 -17.06
N ARG A 122 5.57 -8.91 -16.22
CA ARG A 122 5.00 -9.97 -15.36
C ARG A 122 3.99 -10.86 -16.11
N THR A 123 3.35 -10.35 -17.16
CA THR A 123 2.41 -11.11 -18.00
C THR A 123 3.09 -12.00 -19.03
N ARG A 124 4.36 -11.73 -19.41
CA ARG A 124 5.13 -12.57 -20.36
C ARG A 124 5.80 -13.80 -19.73
N LYS A 125 5.74 -13.96 -18.41
CA LYS A 125 6.35 -15.06 -17.65
C LYS A 125 5.34 -16.08 -17.10
N SER A 126 4.07 -16.00 -17.51
CA SER A 126 3.05 -17.00 -17.19
C SER A 126 2.71 -17.87 -18.38
#